data_AF-A0AAN6LLY0-F1
#
_entry.id   AF-A0AAN6LLY0-F1
#
_cell.length_a   1.000
_cell.length_b   1.000
_cell.length_c   1.000
_cell.angle_alpha   90.00
_cell.angle_beta   90.00
_cell.angle_gamma   90.00
#
_symmetry.space_group_name_H-M   'P 1'
#
loop_
_entity.id
_entity.type
_entity.pdbx_description
1 polymer ?
#
loop_
_entity_poly.entity_id
_entity_poly.type
_entity_poly.pdbx_seq_one_letter_code
_entity_poly.pdbx_strand_id
1 'polypeptide(L)'
;MASLSSFKNPAAYHLLSYGTLLGSTLFQSFIGGIIAFRVLPRPQFSTLQKHTFPTYFALQSITPAIMALTYPSGPTSLYHQPATGDGLASWLIGTMFVTGLVNLLYVGPQTTEIMK
;
A
#
# COMPACT_ATOMS: atom_id res chain seq x y z
N MET A 1 -6.94 -7.17 -33.56
CA MET A 1 -6.40 -7.89 -32.38
C MET A 1 -6.08 -6.90 -31.25
N ALA A 2 -7.09 -6.27 -30.66
CA ALA A 2 -6.92 -5.16 -29.70
C ALA A 2 -7.02 -5.57 -28.20
N SER A 3 -7.31 -6.84 -27.89
CA SER A 3 -7.62 -7.27 -26.52
C SER A 3 -6.36 -7.53 -25.66
N LEU A 4 -5.30 -8.08 -26.24
CA LEU A 4 -4.09 -8.49 -25.49
C LEU A 4 -3.08 -7.35 -25.26
N SER A 5 -3.17 -6.24 -26.00
CA SER A 5 -2.28 -5.09 -25.85
C SER A 5 -2.47 -4.38 -24.51
N SER A 6 -3.68 -4.42 -23.95
CA SER A 6 -3.99 -3.81 -22.64
C SER A 6 -3.20 -4.45 -21.49
N PHE A 7 -2.89 -5.75 -21.57
CA PHE A 7 -2.05 -6.45 -20.58
C PHE A 7 -0.56 -6.10 -20.67
N LYS A 8 -0.13 -5.38 -21.72
CA LYS A 8 1.24 -4.90 -21.84
C LYS A 8 1.40 -3.45 -21.39
N ASN A 9 0.31 -2.77 -21.03
CA ASN A 9 0.33 -1.37 -20.66
C ASN A 9 0.73 -1.20 -19.17
N PRO A 10 1.94 -0.68 -18.87
CA PRO A 10 2.37 -0.47 -17.49
C PRO A 10 1.47 0.50 -16.72
N ALA A 11 0.88 1.49 -17.39
CA ALA A 11 -0.03 2.44 -16.76
C ALA A 11 -1.29 1.77 -16.16
N ALA A 12 -1.75 0.67 -16.75
CA ALA A 12 -2.87 -0.10 -16.20
C ALA A 12 -2.50 -0.74 -14.86
N TYR A 13 -1.30 -1.30 -14.75
CA TYR A 13 -0.78 -1.88 -13.50
C TYR A 13 -0.50 -0.81 -12.44
N HIS A 14 -0.04 0.37 -12.85
CA HIS A 14 0.13 1.51 -11.95
C HIS A 14 -1.20 1.92 -11.32
N LEU A 15 -2.24 2.08 -12.15
CA LEU A 15 -3.58 2.46 -11.68
C LEU A 15 -4.22 1.40 -10.79
N LEU A 16 -4.09 0.11 -11.16
CA LEU A 16 -4.58 -0.98 -10.32
C LEU A 16 -3.87 -1.01 -8.97
N SER A 17 -2.54 -0.84 -8.96
CA SER A 17 -1.75 -0.76 -7.74
C SER A 17 -2.22 0.42 -6.87
N TYR A 18 -2.32 1.62 -7.45
CA TYR A 18 -2.81 2.79 -6.73
C TYR A 18 -4.22 2.58 -6.15
N GLY A 19 -5.14 2.05 -6.94
CA GLY A 19 -6.51 1.75 -6.51
C GLY A 19 -6.57 0.71 -5.40
N THR A 20 -5.76 -0.35 -5.48
CA THR A 20 -5.65 -1.37 -4.43
C THR A 20 -5.09 -0.77 -3.14
N LEU A 21 -4.04 0.04 -3.21
CA LEU A 21 -3.44 0.69 -2.03
C LEU A 21 -4.45 1.60 -1.32
N LEU A 22 -5.10 2.48 -2.08
CA LEU A 22 -6.07 3.43 -1.56
C LEU A 22 -7.30 2.71 -1.00
N GLY A 23 -7.87 1.78 -1.77
CA GLY A 23 -9.08 1.04 -1.37
C GLY A 23 -8.86 0.17 -0.15
N SER A 24 -7.76 -0.59 -0.09
CA SER A 24 -7.43 -1.43 1.06
C SER A 24 -7.20 -0.60 2.33
N THR A 25 -6.48 0.51 2.23
CA THR A 25 -6.19 1.38 3.37
C THR A 25 -7.45 2.05 3.90
N LEU A 26 -8.32 2.55 3.01
CA LEU A 26 -9.58 3.16 3.41
C LEU A 26 -10.52 2.14 4.05
N PHE A 27 -10.76 1.02 3.37
CA PHE A 27 -11.71 0.03 3.84
C PHE A 27 -11.25 -0.60 5.15
N GLN A 28 -10.00 -1.05 5.24
CA GLN A 28 -9.51 -1.73 6.43
C GLN A 28 -9.46 -0.81 7.65
N SER A 29 -9.00 0.43 7.49
CA SER A 29 -8.80 1.33 8.64
C SER A 29 -10.11 1.94 9.13
N PHE A 30 -10.99 2.34 8.21
CA PHE A 30 -12.17 3.13 8.56
C PHE A 30 -13.48 2.35 8.53
N ILE A 31 -13.56 1.24 7.81
CA ILE A 31 -14.80 0.45 7.69
C ILE A 31 -14.64 -0.88 8.44
N GLY A 32 -13.79 -1.77 7.94
CA GLY A 32 -13.57 -3.11 8.49
C GLY A 32 -13.09 -3.07 9.94
N GLY A 33 -12.09 -2.24 10.25
CA GLY A 33 -11.56 -2.09 11.60
C GLY A 33 -12.58 -1.55 12.60
N ILE A 34 -13.40 -0.56 12.22
CA ILE A 34 -14.42 0.03 13.10
C ILE A 34 -15.54 -0.99 13.36
N ILE A 35 -15.99 -1.71 12.33
CA ILE A 35 -17.01 -2.76 12.48
C ILE A 35 -16.49 -3.86 13.43
N ALA A 36 -15.27 -4.35 13.18
CA ALA A 36 -14.67 -5.39 14.01
C ALA A 36 -14.51 -4.94 15.47
N PHE A 37 -14.09 -3.68 15.70
CA PHE A 37 -13.94 -3.12 17.05
C PHE A 37 -15.27 -3.04 17.81
N ARG A 38 -16.37 -2.74 17.12
CA ARG A 38 -17.71 -2.62 17.74
C ARG A 38 -18.36 -3.96 18.03
N VAL A 39 -18.06 -4.98 17.23
CA VAL A 39 -18.76 -6.28 17.29
C VAL A 39 -17.98 -7.33 18.08
N LEU A 40 -16.64 -7.32 18.00
CA LEU A 40 -15.82 -8.36 18.60
C LEU A 40 -15.42 -8.03 20.04
N PRO A 41 -15.47 -9.00 20.96
CA PRO A 41 -14.82 -8.88 22.26
C PRO A 41 -13.32 -8.59 22.11
N ARG A 42 -12.75 -7.83 23.06
CA ARG A 42 -11.33 -7.41 23.04
C ARG A 42 -10.33 -8.53 22.70
N PRO A 43 -10.42 -9.75 23.28
CA PRO A 43 -9.48 -10.83 22.92
C PRO A 43 -9.59 -11.28 21.47
N GLN A 44 -10.81 -11.36 20.93
CA GLN A 44 -11.05 -11.76 19.54
C GLN A 44 -10.63 -10.67 18.56
N PHE A 45 -10.89 -9.41 18.90
CA PHE A 45 -10.41 -8.26 18.13
C PHE A 45 -8.88 -8.20 18.10
N SER A 46 -8.22 -8.43 19.23
CA SER A 46 -6.75 -8.51 19.32
C SER A 46 -6.19 -9.60 18.38
N THR A 47 -6.75 -10.81 18.43
CA THR A 47 -6.35 -11.90 17.54
C THR A 47 -6.53 -11.52 16.07
N LEU A 48 -7.66 -10.92 15.70
CA LEU A 48 -7.90 -10.48 14.31
C LEU A 48 -6.82 -9.47 13.87
N GLN A 49 -6.58 -8.42 14.67
CA GLN A 49 -5.63 -7.36 14.33
C GLN A 49 -4.19 -7.87 14.18
N LYS A 50 -3.76 -8.84 15.01
CA LYS A 50 -2.44 -9.48 14.90
C LYS A 50 -2.20 -10.15 13.55
N HIS A 51 -3.24 -10.72 12.94
CA HIS A 51 -3.13 -11.33 11.61
C HIS A 51 -3.39 -10.35 10.47
N THR A 52 -4.25 -9.36 10.70
CA THR A 52 -4.62 -8.38 9.69
C THR A 52 -3.50 -7.36 9.44
N PHE A 53 -2.91 -6.78 10.49
CA PHE A 53 -1.92 -5.71 10.33
C PHE A 53 -0.69 -6.10 9.49
N PRO A 54 -0.01 -7.24 9.71
CA PRO A 54 1.15 -7.61 8.89
C PRO A 54 0.81 -7.75 7.41
N THR A 55 -0.37 -8.30 7.11
CA THR A 55 -0.84 -8.50 5.74
C THR A 55 -1.08 -7.16 5.03
N TYR A 56 -1.77 -6.23 5.68
CA TYR A 56 -2.05 -4.91 5.11
C TYR A 56 -0.80 -4.03 5.03
N PHE A 57 0.11 -4.09 6.00
CA PHE A 57 1.38 -3.35 5.93
C PHE A 57 2.30 -3.89 4.84
N ALA A 58 2.32 -5.20 4.62
CA ALA A 58 3.04 -5.79 3.50
C ALA A 58 2.48 -5.31 2.16
N LEU A 59 1.14 -5.31 2.02
CA LEU A 59 0.47 -4.75 0.84
C LEU A 59 0.82 -3.27 0.65
N GLN A 60 0.75 -2.45 1.71
CA GLN A 60 1.11 -1.04 1.67
C GLN A 60 2.58 -0.79 1.31
N SER A 61 3.47 -1.77 1.49
CA SER A 61 4.88 -1.67 1.09
C SER A 61 5.10 -2.15 -0.35
N ILE A 62 4.47 -3.27 -0.74
CA ILE A 62 4.64 -3.87 -2.07
C ILE A 62 4.00 -3.00 -3.16
N THR A 63 2.80 -2.48 -2.90
CA THR A 63 2.02 -1.78 -3.92
C THR A 63 2.67 -0.47 -4.41
N PRO A 64 3.27 0.38 -3.54
CA PRO A 64 4.10 1.50 -3.99
C PRO A 64 5.34 1.10 -4.79
N ALA A 65 5.98 -0.02 -4.45
CA ALA A 65 7.10 -0.53 -5.25
C ALA A 65 6.65 -0.92 -6.66
N ILE A 66 5.49 -1.57 -6.79
CA ILE A 66 4.90 -1.89 -8.11
C ILE A 66 4.53 -0.59 -8.85
N MET A 67 3.97 0.42 -8.17
CA MET A 67 3.67 1.72 -8.78
C MET A 67 4.93 2.39 -9.34
N ALA A 68 6.05 2.36 -8.62
CA ALA A 68 7.33 2.89 -9.09
C ALA A 68 7.83 2.16 -10.35
N LEU A 69 7.72 0.82 -10.38
CA LEU A 69 8.15 0.00 -11.52
C LEU A 69 7.26 0.18 -12.76
N THR A 70 5.99 0.45 -12.56
CA THR A 70 4.97 0.54 -13.62
C THR A 70 4.67 1.98 -14.05
N TYR A 71 5.51 2.94 -13.64
CA TYR A 71 5.30 4.35 -13.93
C TYR A 71 5.22 4.61 -15.45
N PRO A 72 4.23 5.39 -15.95
CA PRO A 72 3.97 5.54 -17.39
C PRO A 72 5.16 6.09 -18.20
N SER A 73 5.94 6.99 -17.61
CA SER A 73 7.14 7.59 -18.21
C SER A 73 8.39 6.71 -18.06
N GLY A 74 8.25 5.50 -17.51
CA GLY A 74 9.32 4.56 -17.20
C GLY A 74 9.93 4.78 -15.81
N PRO A 75 10.41 3.72 -15.13
CA PRO A 75 10.91 3.80 -13.76
C PRO A 75 12.16 4.69 -13.61
N THR A 76 12.94 4.87 -14.68
CA THR A 76 14.15 5.72 -14.70
C THR A 76 13.81 7.21 -14.76
N SER A 77 12.65 7.59 -15.31
CA SER A 77 12.21 8.99 -15.37
C SER A 77 12.02 9.61 -13.98
N LEU A 78 11.60 8.79 -13.00
CA LEU A 78 11.42 9.18 -11.60
C LEU A 78 12.73 9.63 -10.92
N TYR A 79 13.89 9.21 -11.42
CA TYR A 79 15.20 9.54 -10.83
C TYR A 79 15.93 10.67 -11.56
N HIS A 80 15.63 10.91 -12.84
CA HIS A 80 16.39 11.84 -13.69
C HIS A 80 15.78 13.24 -13.82
N GLN A 81 14.50 13.43 -13.48
CA GLN A 81 13.82 14.74 -13.65
C GLN A 81 13.11 15.22 -12.38
N PRO A 82 13.84 15.62 -11.33
CA PRO A 82 13.25 16.11 -10.08
C PRO A 82 12.56 17.48 -10.20
N ALA A 83 12.80 18.24 -11.28
CA ALA A 83 12.28 19.59 -11.48
C ALA A 83 10.93 19.67 -12.23
N THR A 84 10.37 18.54 -12.66
CA THR A 84 9.06 18.45 -13.34
C THR A 84 8.00 17.83 -12.41
N GLY A 85 6.76 17.68 -12.88
CA GLY A 85 5.70 16.99 -12.15
C GLY A 85 6.06 15.55 -11.72
N ASP A 86 7.03 14.92 -12.41
CA ASP A 86 7.54 13.59 -12.07
C ASP A 86 8.36 13.57 -10.78
N GLY A 87 8.99 14.70 -10.41
CA GLY A 87 9.68 14.86 -9.12
C GLY A 87 8.72 14.71 -7.93
N LEU A 88 7.54 15.34 -8.01
CA LEU A 88 6.50 15.21 -6.99
C LEU A 88 5.96 13.77 -6.93
N ALA A 89 5.74 13.14 -8.08
CA ALA A 89 5.28 11.74 -8.14
C ALA A 89 6.30 10.78 -7.48
N SER A 90 7.60 10.97 -7.75
CA SER A 90 8.67 10.18 -7.13
C SER A 90 8.70 10.33 -5.61
N TRP A 91 8.51 11.56 -5.11
CA TRP A 91 8.46 11.86 -3.68
C TRP A 91 7.24 11.24 -3.01
N LEU A 92 6.06 11.34 -3.62
CA LEU A 92 4.84 10.75 -3.11
C LEU A 92 4.93 9.21 -3.06
N ILE A 93 5.40 8.57 -4.13
CA ILE A 93 5.57 7.11 -4.14
C ILE A 93 6.63 6.67 -3.12
N GLY A 94 7.74 7.41 -3.02
CA GLY A 94 8.80 7.16 -2.05
C GLY A 94 8.33 7.28 -0.61
N THR A 95 7.59 8.34 -0.27
CA THR A 95 7.02 8.52 1.07
C THR A 95 5.99 7.42 1.41
N MET A 96 5.14 7.02 0.47
CA MET A 96 4.22 5.89 0.67
C MET A 96 4.97 4.58 0.94
N PHE A 97 6.03 4.31 0.18
CA PHE A 97 6.86 3.11 0.35
C PHE A 97 7.57 3.10 1.71
N VAL A 98 8.22 4.21 2.08
CA VAL A 98 8.96 4.32 3.35
C VAL A 98 8.02 4.20 4.53
N THR A 99 6.87 4.88 4.50
CA THR A 99 5.88 4.78 5.58
C THR A 99 5.27 3.38 5.69
N GLY A 100 5.00 2.72 4.56
CA GLY A 100 4.61 1.31 4.52
C GLY A 100 5.64 0.38 5.16
N LEU A 101 6.92 0.55 4.82
CA LEU A 101 8.01 -0.23 5.40
C LEU A 101 8.18 0.01 6.91
N VAL A 102 8.08 1.25 7.36
CA VAL A 102 8.10 1.58 8.79
C VAL A 102 6.94 0.90 9.51
N ASN A 103 5.75 0.90 8.91
CA ASN A 103 4.60 0.19 9.46
C ASN A 103 4.85 -1.32 9.55
N LEU A 104 5.44 -1.92 8.52
CA LEU A 104 5.71 -3.36 8.48
C LEU A 104 6.82 -3.79 9.46
N LEU A 105 7.95 -3.08 9.46
CA LEU A 105 9.16 -3.49 10.17
C LEU A 105 9.22 -3.01 11.62
N TYR A 106 8.56 -1.90 11.94
CA TYR A 106 8.60 -1.32 13.28
C TYR A 106 7.24 -1.35 13.98
N VAL A 107 6.20 -0.77 13.37
CA VAL A 107 4.89 -0.64 14.03
C VAL A 107 4.19 -1.99 14.21
N GLY A 108 4.25 -2.86 13.20
CA GLY A 108 3.69 -4.21 13.22
C GLY A 108 4.17 -5.05 14.41
N PRO A 109 5.49 -5.28 14.58
CA PRO A 109 6.00 -6.08 15.70
C PRO A 109 5.69 -5.41 17.06
N GLN A 110 5.90 -4.10 17.19
CA GLN A 110 5.60 -3.37 18.44
C GLN A 110 4.14 -3.49 18.86
N THR A 111 3.21 -3.36 17.90
CA THR A 111 1.77 -3.49 18.18
C THR A 111 1.39 -4.90 18.60
N THR A 112 2.02 -5.91 17.98
CA THR A 112 1.79 -7.32 18.29
C THR A 112 2.26 -7.68 19.71
N GLU A 113 3.34 -7.06 20.18
CA GLU A 113 3.84 -7.24 21.55
C GLU A 113 2.86 -6.69 22.60
N ILE A 114 2.27 -5.53 22.36
CA ILE A 114 1.33 -4.87 23.29
C ILE A 114 -0.01 -5.60 23.32
N MET A 115 -0.42 -6.21 22.20
CA MET A 115 -1.69 -6.93 22.08
C MET A 115 -1.69 -8.32 22.72
N LYS A 116 -0.61 -8.74 23.39
CA LYS A 116 -0.53 -10.00 24.13
C LYS A 116 -1.58 -10.10 25.24
#